data_AF-A0A6J6LNR7-F1
#
_entry.id   AF-A0A6J6LNR7-F1
#
_cell.length_a   1.000
_cell.length_b   1.000
_cell.length_c   1.000
_cell.angle_alpha   90.00
_cell.angle_beta   90.00
_cell.angle_gamma   90.00
#
_symmetry.space_group_name_H-M   'P 1'
#
loop_
_entity.id
_entity.type
_entity.pdbx_description
1 polymer ?
#
loop_
_entity_poly.entity_id
_entity_poly.type
_entity_poly.pdbx_seq_one_letter_code
_entity_poly.pdbx_strand_id
1 'polypeptide(L)'
;MAELASLTEELTFERAQARIGERVRVLIEDEAAQEGRAEHQGPEVDTSTFITSPGRPTAGYKVGDYVDAIVTDIAGADLVAQPL
;
A
#
# COMPACT_ATOMS: atom_id res chain seq x y z
N MET A 1 -31.36 -5.42 11.07
CA MET A 1 -30.16 -6.22 10.70
C MET A 1 -29.33 -5.43 9.69
N ALA A 2 -28.75 -4.30 10.10
CA ALA A 2 -27.90 -3.47 9.21
C ALA A 2 -26.89 -2.57 9.96
N GLU A 3 -26.94 -2.48 11.29
CA GLU A 3 -26.06 -1.57 12.06
C GLU A 3 -24.70 -2.15 12.44
N LEU A 4 -24.51 -3.47 12.31
CA LEU A 4 -23.22 -4.10 12.66
C LEU A 4 -22.18 -4.02 11.53
N ALA A 5 -22.61 -3.89 10.26
CA ALA A 5 -21.69 -3.80 9.13
C ALA A 5 -21.07 -2.41 8.97
N SER A 6 -21.80 -1.35 9.35
CA SER A 6 -21.33 0.03 9.21
C SER A 6 -20.21 0.39 10.19
N LEU A 7 -20.27 -0.08 11.44
CA LEU A 7 -19.21 0.17 12.43
C LEU A 7 -17.87 -0.51 12.07
N THR A 8 -17.93 -1.66 11.40
CA THR A 8 -16.71 -2.40 11.00
C THR A 8 -15.99 -1.75 9.81
N GLU A 9 -16.70 -1.14 8.88
CA GLU A 9 -16.09 -0.38 7.78
C GLU A 9 -15.39 0.89 8.29
N GLU A 10 -16.00 1.59 9.25
CA GLU A 10 -15.47 2.83 9.82
C GLU A 10 -14.15 2.60 10.59
N LEU A 11 -14.06 1.52 11.38
CA LEU A 11 -12.82 1.12 12.07
C LEU A 11 -11.70 0.64 11.13
N THR A 12 -12.07 0.04 10.00
CA THR A 12 -11.10 -0.41 8.99
C THR A 12 -10.52 0.78 8.24
N PHE A 13 -11.36 1.77 7.95
CA PHE A 13 -10.96 3.03 7.36
C PHE A 13 -10.05 3.85 8.30
N GLU A 14 -10.38 3.94 9.59
CA GLU A 14 -9.51 4.61 10.58
C GLU A 14 -8.14 3.94 10.71
N ARG A 15 -8.07 2.60 10.67
CA ARG A 15 -6.80 1.87 10.72
C ARG A 15 -5.96 2.04 9.47
N ALA A 16 -6.59 2.07 8.30
CA ALA A 16 -5.92 2.28 7.03
C ALA A 16 -5.42 3.73 6.90
N GLN A 17 -6.21 4.72 7.34
CA GLN A 17 -5.76 6.11 7.46
C GLN A 17 -4.60 6.29 8.44
N ALA A 18 -4.57 5.54 9.54
CA ALA A 18 -3.46 5.60 10.49
C ALA A 18 -2.11 5.19 9.88
N ARG A 19 -2.11 4.51 8.73
CA ARG A 19 -0.89 4.17 7.98
C ARG A 19 -0.43 5.26 7.03
N ILE A 20 -1.29 6.22 6.68
CA ILE A 20 -0.88 7.36 5.84
C ILE A 20 0.17 8.16 6.62
N GLY A 21 1.35 8.34 6.01
CA GLY A 21 2.54 8.91 6.64
C GLY A 21 3.50 7.89 7.26
N GLU A 22 3.15 6.60 7.31
CA GLU A 22 4.05 5.53 7.75
C GLU A 22 5.12 5.28 6.68
N ARG A 23 6.38 5.11 7.14
CA ARG A 23 7.48 4.67 6.27
C ARG A 23 7.41 3.15 6.13
N VAL A 24 7.31 2.68 4.90
CA VAL A 24 7.26 1.27 4.56
C VAL A 24 8.42 0.92 3.64
N ARG A 25 8.93 -0.29 3.77
CA ARG A 25 9.89 -0.88 2.83
C ARG A 25 9.15 -1.90 1.99
N VAL A 26 9.11 -1.67 0.69
CA VAL A 26 8.35 -2.46 -0.28
C VAL A 26 9.29 -3.25 -1.16
N LEU A 27 9.14 -4.56 -1.20
CA LEU A 27 9.80 -5.42 -2.19
C LEU A 27 8.97 -5.41 -3.46
N ILE A 28 9.55 -4.96 -4.57
CA ILE A 28 8.87 -4.94 -5.87
C ILE A 28 8.77 -6.35 -6.43
N GLU A 29 7.56 -6.73 -6.81
CA GLU A 29 7.24 -8.06 -7.34
C GLU A 29 6.66 -8.01 -8.75
N ASP A 30 6.10 -6.87 -9.17
CA ASP A 30 5.70 -6.60 -10.55
C ASP A 30 6.23 -5.22 -11.01
N GLU A 31 7.12 -5.24 -12.01
CA GLU A 31 7.69 -4.01 -12.59
C GLU A 31 6.72 -3.23 -13.49
N ALA A 32 5.75 -3.88 -14.11
CA ALA A 32 4.80 -3.21 -15.00
C ALA A 32 3.75 -2.44 -14.19
N ALA A 33 3.28 -3.04 -13.10
CA ALA A 33 2.32 -2.43 -12.18
C ALA A 33 2.98 -1.57 -11.08
N GLN A 34 4.29 -1.67 -10.89
CA GLN A 34 5.01 -1.10 -9.73
C GLN A 34 4.38 -1.56 -8.41
N GLU A 35 4.00 -2.84 -8.39
CA GLU A 35 3.34 -3.51 -7.28
C GLU A 35 4.37 -4.29 -6.48
N GLY A 36 4.23 -4.25 -5.17
CA GLY A 36 5.07 -4.99 -4.25
C GLY A 36 4.41 -5.22 -2.91
N ARG A 37 5.16 -5.83 -2.00
CA ARG A 37 4.70 -6.11 -0.63
C ARG A 37 5.56 -5.40 0.39
N ALA A 38 4.92 -4.74 1.35
CA ALA A 38 5.62 -4.12 2.46
C ALA A 38 6.09 -5.18 3.47
N GLU A 39 7.20 -4.93 4.18
CA GLU A 39 7.75 -5.84 5.20
C GLU A 39 6.74 -6.24 6.29
N HIS A 40 5.67 -5.45 6.46
CA HIS A 40 4.63 -5.68 7.47
C HIS A 40 3.49 -6.60 6.97
N GLN A 41 3.51 -6.97 5.69
CA GLN A 41 2.54 -7.90 5.07
C GLN A 41 3.15 -9.31 5.05
N GLY A 42 2.61 -10.19 5.90
CA GLY A 42 2.95 -11.62 5.85
C GLY A 42 2.45 -12.27 4.55
N PRO A 43 2.94 -13.47 4.19
CA PRO A 43 2.59 -14.16 2.94
C PRO A 43 1.09 -14.51 2.81
N GLU A 44 0.32 -14.39 3.88
CA GLU A 44 -1.12 -14.72 3.97
C GLU A 44 -2.03 -13.48 3.85
N VAL A 45 -1.48 -12.29 3.61
CA VAL A 45 -2.25 -11.04 3.52
C VAL A 45 -2.53 -10.70 2.06
N ASP A 46 -3.80 -10.74 1.63
CA ASP A 46 -4.29 -10.45 0.27
C ASP A 46 -4.25 -8.94 -0.11
N THR A 47 -3.28 -8.18 0.40
CA THR A 47 -3.17 -6.74 0.14
C THR A 47 -1.80 -6.40 -0.41
N SER A 48 -1.76 -5.56 -1.43
CA SER A 48 -0.55 -5.12 -2.11
C SER A 48 -0.20 -3.67 -1.76
N THR A 49 1.04 -3.28 -2.06
CA THR A 49 1.51 -1.89 -1.97
C THR A 49 1.96 -1.43 -3.35
N PHE A 50 1.32 -0.37 -3.85
CA PHE A 50 1.64 0.23 -5.14
C PHE A 50 2.56 1.43 -4.95
N ILE A 51 3.66 1.47 -5.71
CA ILE A 51 4.60 2.59 -5.71
C ILE A 51 4.26 3.55 -6.83
N THR A 52 3.92 4.79 -6.47
CA THR A 52 3.59 5.86 -7.42
C THR A 52 4.50 7.06 -7.23
N SER A 53 4.80 7.80 -8.30
CA SER A 53 5.62 9.01 -8.23
C SER A 53 4.88 10.18 -8.88
N PRO A 54 4.63 11.29 -8.16
CA PRO A 54 3.96 12.45 -8.72
C PRO A 54 4.66 12.94 -10.00
N GLY A 55 3.90 13.08 -11.09
CA GLY A 55 4.43 13.56 -12.36
C GLY A 55 5.18 12.53 -13.20
N ARG A 56 5.28 11.26 -12.78
CA ARG A 56 5.80 10.16 -13.61
C ARG A 56 4.78 9.01 -13.68
N PRO A 57 4.47 8.48 -14.88
CA PRO A 57 3.49 7.39 -15.01
C PRO A 57 3.93 6.07 -14.39
N THR A 58 5.23 5.85 -14.15
CA THR A 58 5.77 4.64 -13.47
C THR A 58 6.91 5.06 -12.54
N ALA A 59 7.16 4.38 -11.42
CA ALA A 59 8.32 4.72 -10.60
C ALA A 59 9.64 4.16 -11.18
N GLY A 60 9.56 3.06 -11.95
CA GLY A 60 10.67 2.51 -12.75
C GLY A 60 11.58 1.55 -11.98
N TYR A 61 11.08 0.96 -10.89
CA TYR A 61 11.77 -0.08 -10.14
C TYR A 61 11.58 -1.46 -10.79
N LYS A 62 12.53 -2.36 -10.52
CA LYS A 62 12.53 -3.72 -11.04
C LYS A 62 12.11 -4.72 -9.96
N VAL A 63 11.64 -5.88 -10.40
CA VAL A 63 11.37 -7.00 -9.51
C VAL A 63 12.62 -7.36 -8.70
N GLY A 64 12.47 -7.47 -7.38
CA GLY A 64 13.56 -7.73 -6.43
C GLY A 64 14.16 -6.47 -5.80
N ASP A 65 13.81 -5.27 -6.26
CA ASP A 65 14.24 -4.02 -5.63
C ASP A 65 13.47 -3.79 -4.33
N TYR A 66 14.17 -3.33 -3.29
CA TYR A 66 13.56 -2.80 -2.08
C TYR A 66 13.45 -1.28 -2.18
N VAL A 67 12.23 -0.76 -2.02
CA VAL A 67 11.92 0.66 -2.12
C VAL A 67 11.44 1.16 -0.76
N ASP A 68 12.15 2.13 -0.19
CA ASP A 68 11.68 2.85 0.98
C ASP A 68 10.69 3.94 0.52
N ALA A 69 9.46 3.86 1.01
CA ALA A 69 8.35 4.70 0.59
C ALA A 69 7.55 5.20 1.80
N ILE A 70 6.77 6.26 1.59
CA ILE A 70 5.76 6.73 2.55
C ILE A 70 4.39 6.42 1.99
N VAL A 71 3.54 5.77 2.78
CA VAL A 71 2.14 5.56 2.40
C VAL A 71 1.45 6.92 2.31
N THR A 72 0.90 7.24 1.15
CA THR A 72 0.22 8.51 0.90
C THR A 72 -1.28 8.35 0.73
N ASP A 73 -1.73 7.16 0.35
CA ASP A 73 -3.15 6.87 0.12
C ASP A 73 -3.44 5.36 0.24
N ILE A 74 -4.70 4.98 0.15
CA ILE A 74 -5.17 3.59 0.13
C ILE A 74 -6.14 3.37 -1.04
N ALA A 75 -6.05 2.21 -1.68
CA ALA A 75 -6.95 1.78 -2.74
C ALA A 75 -7.75 0.55 -2.25
N GLY A 76 -8.84 0.79 -1.52
CA GLY A 76 -9.56 -0.29 -0.86
C GLY A 76 -8.77 -0.85 0.32
N ALA A 77 -8.26 -2.08 0.19
CA ALA A 77 -7.38 -2.71 1.18
C ALA A 77 -5.89 -2.55 0.85
N ASP A 78 -5.57 -2.09 -0.38
CA ASP A 78 -4.21 -1.89 -0.85
C ASP A 78 -3.64 -0.54 -0.40
N LEU A 79 -2.32 -0.47 -0.27
CA LEU A 79 -1.61 0.76 0.09
C LEU A 79 -1.06 1.42 -1.16
N VAL A 80 -1.14 2.74 -1.23
CA VAL A 80 -0.45 3.55 -2.24
C VAL A 80 0.64 4.32 -1.53
N ALA A 81 1.89 4.07 -1.92
CA ALA A 81 3.05 4.71 -1.33
C ALA A 81 3.86 5.47 -2.38
N GLN A 82 4.50 6.54 -1.92
CA GLN A 82 5.43 7.33 -2.71
C GLN A 82 6.86 7.05 -2.27
N PRO A 83 7.77 6.74 -3.21
CA PRO A 83 9.16 6.52 -2.87
C PRO A 83 9.78 7.81 -2.32
N LEU A 84 10.72 7.64 -1.38
CA LEU A 84 11.50 8.74 -0.81
C LEU A 84 12.53 9.31 -1.79
#